data_AF-A0AA36AF58-F1
#
_entry.id   AF-A0AA36AF58-F1
#
_cell.length_a   1.000
_cell.length_b   1.000
_cell.length_c   1.000
_cell.angle_alpha   90.00
_cell.angle_beta   90.00
_cell.angle_gamma   90.00
#
_symmetry.space_group_name_H-M   'P 1'
#
loop_
_entity.id
_entity.type
_entity.pdbx_description
1 polymer ?
#
loop_
_entity_poly.entity_id
_entity_poly.type
_entity_poly.pdbx_seq_one_letter_code
_entity_poly.pdbx_strand_id
1 'polypeptide(L)'
;MTAHLLDTKTHTSQHVILAGSQFRGYHTSDVLAQVMVDTHYIFHLQDKVTKTPTDNGKQFLGAFMQFGREVEILPDIPETSADPNVEGVADVDLDEDPEAGDVDEVEYITIEAVLDESSCQCT
;
A
#
# COMPACT_ATOMS: atom_id res chain seq x y z
N MET A 1 -3.26 -6.03 2.26
CA MET A 1 -3.10 -5.80 3.71
C MET A 1 -3.03 -7.14 4.42
N THR A 2 -2.02 -7.31 5.26
CA THR A 2 -1.81 -8.52 6.05
C THR A 2 -1.70 -8.09 7.52
N ALA A 3 -2.40 -8.77 8.42
CA ALA A 3 -2.19 -8.59 9.84
C ALA A 3 -1.15 -9.59 10.32
N HIS A 4 -0.22 -9.10 11.14
CA HIS A 4 0.78 -9.91 11.83
C HIS A 4 0.49 -9.87 13.33
N LEU A 5 0.40 -11.04 13.95
CA LEU A 5 0.11 -11.19 15.37
C LEU A 5 1.22 -12.02 16.02
N LEU A 6 1.66 -11.61 17.20
CA LEU A 6 2.59 -12.38 18.01
C LEU A 6 1.80 -13.09 19.11
N ASP A 7 1.86 -14.43 19.13
CA ASP A 7 1.27 -15.20 20.23
C ASP A 7 2.14 -15.05 21.49
N THR A 8 1.56 -14.47 22.54
CA THR A 8 2.26 -14.20 23.80
C THR A 8 2.63 -15.46 24.59
N LYS A 9 1.99 -16.61 24.33
CA LYS A 9 2.27 -17.87 25.02
C LYS A 9 3.34 -18.68 24.30
N THR A 10 3.25 -18.74 22.98
CA THR A 10 4.15 -19.56 22.16
C THR A 10 5.33 -18.76 21.60
N HIS A 11 5.30 -17.43 21.69
CA HIS A 11 6.25 -16.50 21.05
C HIS A 11 6.38 -16.69 19.54
N THR A 12 5.34 -17.25 18.89
CA THR A 12 5.31 -17.46 17.45
C THR A 12 4.60 -16.31 16.74
N SER A 13 5.14 -15.92 15.58
CA SER A 13 4.50 -14.94 14.71
C SER A 13 3.51 -15.65 13.80
N GLN A 14 2.29 -15.13 13.74
CA GLN A 14 1.22 -15.60 12.87
C GLN A 14 0.83 -14.45 11.93
N HIS A 15 0.31 -14.79 10.75
CA HIS A 15 -0.12 -13.80 9.79
C HIS A 15 -1.42 -14.23 9.11
N VAL A 16 -2.23 -13.24 8.73
CA VAL A 16 -3.48 -13.45 8.01
C VAL A 16 -3.64 -12.37 6.94
N ILE A 17 -4.02 -12.78 5.75
CA ILE A 17 -4.32 -11.86 4.64
C ILE A 17 -5.73 -11.30 4.87
N LEU A 18 -5.83 -9.98 4.99
CA LEU A 18 -7.10 -9.29 5.22
C LEU A 18 -7.68 -8.73 3.92
N ALA A 19 -6.83 -8.18 3.07
CA ALA A 19 -7.20 -7.61 1.78
C ALA A 19 -6.11 -7.89 0.75
N GLY A 20 -6.50 -8.19 -0.48
CA GLY A 20 -5.59 -8.59 -1.55
C GLY A 20 -6.21 -8.43 -2.94
N SER A 21 -7.00 -7.38 -3.13
CA SER A 21 -7.62 -7.07 -4.41
C SER A 21 -6.66 -6.31 -5.31
N GLN A 22 -6.67 -6.66 -6.60
CA GLN A 22 -6.05 -5.82 -7.63
C GLN A 22 -6.93 -4.58 -7.84
N PHE A 23 -6.36 -3.39 -7.63
CA PHE A 23 -7.01 -2.15 -8.03
C PHE A 23 -6.87 -1.98 -9.54
N ARG A 24 -7.98 -1.71 -10.22
CA ARG A 24 -7.98 -1.26 -11.62
C ARG A 24 -8.13 0.26 -11.62
N GLY A 25 -7.23 0.97 -12.31
CA GLY A 25 -7.18 2.44 -12.31
C GLY A 25 -6.07 3.01 -11.42
N TYR A 26 -6.13 4.32 -11.15
CA TYR A 26 -5.09 5.02 -10.39
C TYR A 26 -5.07 4.61 -8.91
N HIS A 27 -3.87 4.34 -8.39
CA HIS A 27 -3.63 4.06 -6.97
C HIS A 27 -3.38 5.36 -6.20
N THR A 28 -4.36 6.25 -6.19
CA THR A 28 -4.26 7.51 -5.45
C THR A 28 -4.34 7.28 -3.94
N SER A 29 -3.76 8.19 -3.17
CA SER A 29 -3.67 8.04 -1.71
C SER A 29 -5.03 7.93 -1.03
N ASP A 30 -6.03 8.64 -1.52
CA ASP A 30 -7.41 8.64 -1.00
C ASP A 30 -8.09 7.27 -1.20
N VAL A 31 -7.94 6.67 -2.38
CA VAL A 31 -8.48 5.33 -2.66
C VAL A 31 -7.82 4.29 -1.76
N LEU A 32 -6.50 4.37 -1.59
CA LEU A 32 -5.77 3.47 -0.70
C LEU A 32 -6.17 3.67 0.77
N ALA A 33 -6.32 4.91 1.23
CA ALA A 33 -6.75 5.22 2.60
C ALA A 33 -8.13 4.63 2.89
N GLN A 34 -9.09 4.80 1.97
CA GLN A 34 -10.44 4.24 2.12
C GLN A 34 -10.40 2.72 2.25
N VAL A 35 -9.60 2.02 1.44
CA VAL A 35 -9.43 0.56 1.56
C VAL A 35 -8.88 0.18 2.93
N MET A 36 -7.92 0.95 3.45
CA MET A 36 -7.36 0.70 4.77
C MET A 36 -8.42 0.85 5.87
N VAL A 37 -9.24 1.90 5.80
CA VAL A 37 -10.38 2.11 6.72
C VAL A 37 -11.41 0.99 6.61
N ASP A 38 -11.85 0.67 5.39
CA ASP A 38 -12.85 -0.37 5.14
C ASP A 38 -12.37 -1.73 5.67
N THR A 39 -11.11 -2.07 5.41
CA THR A 39 -10.51 -3.31 5.91
C THR A 39 -10.51 -3.33 7.44
N HIS A 40 -10.12 -2.24 8.10
CA HIS A 40 -10.16 -2.17 9.57
C HIS A 40 -11.58 -2.29 10.12
N TYR A 41 -12.57 -1.71 9.44
CA TYR A 41 -13.97 -1.79 9.83
C TYR A 41 -14.54 -3.20 9.67
N ILE A 42 -14.35 -3.83 8.52
CA ILE A 42 -14.83 -5.17 8.18
C ILE A 42 -14.33 -6.21 9.19
N PHE A 43 -13.07 -6.10 9.62
CA PHE A 43 -12.45 -7.05 10.55
C PHE A 43 -12.49 -6.58 12.02
N HIS A 44 -13.14 -5.45 12.33
CA HIS A 44 -13.22 -4.85 13.66
C HIS A 44 -11.85 -4.73 14.35
N LEU A 45 -10.91 -4.07 13.67
CA LEU A 45 -9.49 -3.97 14.05
C LEU A 45 -9.11 -2.63 14.71
N GLN A 46 -10.03 -1.68 14.82
CA GLN A 46 -9.79 -0.30 15.25
C GLN A 46 -8.93 -0.26 16.53
N ASP A 47 -9.35 -0.95 17.59
CA ASP A 47 -8.65 -0.92 18.88
C ASP A 47 -7.64 -2.07 19.09
N LYS A 48 -7.34 -2.83 18.03
CA LYS A 48 -6.49 -4.05 18.11
C LYS A 48 -5.15 -3.89 17.43
N VAL A 49 -5.03 -2.95 16.50
CA VAL A 49 -3.82 -2.72 15.73
C VAL A 49 -2.90 -1.79 16.51
N THR A 50 -1.68 -2.26 16.78
CA THR A 50 -0.66 -1.47 17.50
C THR A 50 0.27 -0.74 16.57
N LYS A 51 0.52 -1.28 15.38
CA LYS A 51 1.42 -0.75 14.36
C LYS A 51 0.94 -1.16 12.97
N THR A 52 1.06 -0.25 12.02
CA THR A 52 0.72 -0.48 10.61
C THR A 52 1.92 -0.05 9.77
N PRO A 53 2.87 -0.96 9.47
CA PRO A 53 3.98 -0.64 8.60
C PRO A 53 3.50 -0.53 7.14
N THR A 54 4.00 0.47 6.43
CA THR A 54 3.79 0.66 4.98
C THR A 54 5.14 0.77 4.27
N ASP A 55 5.14 0.67 2.95
CA ASP A 55 6.31 1.09 2.17
C ASP A 55 6.42 2.64 2.14
N ASN A 56 7.54 3.12 1.61
CA ASN A 56 7.81 4.55 1.45
C ASN A 56 7.26 5.13 0.12
N GLY A 57 6.39 4.41 -0.57
CA GLY A 57 5.78 4.90 -1.81
C GLY A 57 4.94 6.15 -1.52
N LYS A 58 5.08 7.19 -2.34
CA LYS A 58 4.38 8.48 -2.15
C LYS A 58 2.87 8.31 -1.90
N GLN A 59 2.25 7.41 -2.65
CA GLN A 59 0.82 7.13 -2.52
C GLN A 59 0.48 6.43 -1.20
N PHE A 60 1.28 5.46 -0.77
CA PHE A 60 1.09 4.79 0.52
C PHE A 60 1.38 5.70 1.70
N LEU A 61 2.37 6.59 1.60
CA LEU A 61 2.64 7.59 2.63
C LEU A 61 1.46 8.56 2.78
N GLY A 62 0.95 9.10 1.66
CA GLY A 62 -0.25 9.94 1.67
C GLY A 62 -1.46 9.20 2.23
N ALA A 63 -1.65 7.95 1.84
CA ALA A 63 -2.75 7.11 2.30
C ALA A 63 -2.65 6.84 3.79
N PHE A 64 -1.45 6.54 4.29
CA PHE A 64 -1.19 6.28 5.70
C PHE A 64 -1.46 7.53 6.55
N MET A 65 -1.04 8.72 6.10
CA MET A 65 -1.33 9.97 6.80
C MET A 65 -2.83 10.30 6.81
N GLN A 66 -3.55 10.00 5.73
CA GLN A 66 -5.00 10.18 5.67
C GLN A 66 -5.73 9.18 6.56
N PHE A 67 -5.42 7.89 6.41
CA PHE A 67 -5.93 6.79 7.24
C PHE A 67 -5.70 7.07 8.74
N GLY A 68 -4.51 7.50 9.14
CA GLY A 68 -4.18 7.80 10.53
C GLY A 68 -5.00 8.95 11.13
N ARG A 69 -5.40 9.93 10.30
CA ARG A 69 -6.31 11.02 10.71
C ARG A 69 -7.76 10.53 10.85
N GLU A 70 -8.21 9.69 9.93
CA GLU A 70 -9.57 9.15 9.94
C GLU A 70 -9.81 8.15 11.08
N VAL A 71 -8.74 7.52 11.58
CA VAL A 71 -8.83 6.54 12.67
C VAL A 71 -8.75 7.17 14.06
N GLU A 72 -8.20 8.39 14.26
CA GLU A 72 -7.98 9.00 15.60
C GLU A 72 -7.44 8.01 16.67
N ILE A 73 -6.61 7.06 16.26
CA ILE A 73 -5.86 6.13 17.12
C ILE A 73 -4.39 6.31 16.79
N LEU A 74 -3.80 7.40 17.24
CA LEU A 74 -2.37 7.43 17.48
C LEU A 74 -2.18 7.61 18.98
N PRO A 75 -1.74 6.58 19.73
CA PRO A 75 -1.25 6.81 21.07
C PRO A 75 -0.06 7.76 20.98
N ASP A 76 -0.01 8.71 21.92
CA ASP A 76 1.03 9.72 22.10
C ASP A 76 2.42 9.06 21.96
N ILE A 77 3.01 9.18 20.77
CA ILE A 77 4.37 8.70 20.51
C ILE A 77 5.26 9.76 21.15
N PRO A 78 6.09 9.45 22.18
CA PRO A 78 7.07 10.43 22.64
C PRO A 78 7.94 10.78 21.44
N GLU A 79 7.95 12.08 21.09
CA GLU A 79 8.73 12.62 19.98
C GLU A 79 10.17 12.14 20.11
N THR A 80 10.54 11.14 19.31
CA THR A 80 11.95 10.86 19.10
C THR A 80 12.46 12.04 18.29
N SER A 81 13.39 12.79 18.89
CA SER A 81 14.01 14.00 18.39
C SER A 81 14.24 13.99 16.87
N ALA A 82 13.35 14.62 16.12
CA ALA A 82 13.61 15.02 14.75
C ALA A 82 14.50 16.27 14.78
N ASP A 83 15.65 16.17 14.13
CA ASP A 83 16.58 17.27 13.87
C ASP A 83 15.83 18.43 13.17
N PRO A 84 15.88 19.68 13.70
CA PRO A 84 15.02 20.78 13.22
C PRO A 84 15.47 21.42 11.90
N ASN A 85 16.36 20.79 11.13
CA ASN A 85 16.92 21.41 9.92
C ASN A 85 16.34 20.88 8.60
N VAL A 86 15.02 21.01 8.43
CA VAL A 86 14.40 21.00 7.09
C VAL A 86 13.68 22.32 6.89
N GLU A 87 14.45 23.34 6.48
CA GLU A 87 13.89 24.55 5.88
C GLU A 87 13.36 24.23 4.47
N GLY A 88 12.20 24.80 4.14
CA GLY A 88 11.78 25.03 2.76
C GLY A 88 10.50 24.31 2.34
N VAL A 89 9.35 24.78 2.84
CA VAL A 89 8.11 24.71 2.05
C VAL A 89 8.24 25.75 0.93
N ALA A 90 8.42 25.28 -0.30
CA ALA A 90 8.18 26.09 -1.48
C ALA A 90 6.90 25.55 -2.13
N ASP A 91 5.87 26.39 -2.14
CA ASP A 91 4.68 26.23 -2.95
C ASP A 91 5.11 25.95 -4.40
N VAL A 92 4.85 24.75 -4.88
CA VAL A 92 5.00 24.42 -6.31
C VAL A 92 3.62 24.57 -6.93
N ASP A 93 3.48 25.66 -7.68
CA ASP A 93 2.34 26.01 -8.50
C ASP A 93 1.86 24.81 -9.34
N LEU A 94 0.57 24.53 -9.20
CA LEU A 94 -0.22 23.74 -10.14
C LEU A 94 -0.42 24.59 -11.40
N ASP A 95 0.26 24.29 -12.51
CA ASP A 95 -0.32 24.45 -13.85
C ASP A 95 0.55 23.81 -14.95
N GLU A 96 -0.16 23.38 -16.00
CA GLU A 96 0.26 22.97 -17.36
C GLU A 96 0.50 21.46 -17.66
N ASP A 97 -0.61 20.85 -18.09
CA ASP A 97 -0.72 19.78 -19.09
C ASP A 97 -0.05 20.17 -20.43
N PRO A 98 0.75 19.27 -21.02
CA PRO A 98 0.53 18.99 -22.43
C PRO A 98 0.55 17.49 -22.78
N GLU A 99 -0.60 16.97 -23.20
CA GLU A 99 -0.83 15.99 -24.28
C GLU A 99 0.40 15.18 -24.71
N ALA A 100 0.45 13.92 -24.29
CA ALA A 100 1.44 12.95 -24.72
C ALA A 100 0.77 11.82 -25.53
N GLY A 101 0.68 12.05 -26.84
CA GLY A 101 1.11 11.17 -27.94
C GLY A 101 0.65 9.70 -27.96
N ASP A 102 0.10 9.30 -29.10
CA ASP A 102 -0.24 7.92 -29.50
C ASP A 102 0.71 6.85 -28.94
N VAL A 103 0.19 5.97 -28.10
CA VAL A 103 0.90 4.76 -27.65
C VAL A 103 0.66 3.64 -28.66
N ASP A 104 1.72 3.21 -29.33
CA ASP A 104 1.72 2.10 -30.28
C ASP A 104 1.06 0.83 -29.70
N GLU A 105 0.30 0.15 -30.55
CA GLU A 105 -0.40 -1.11 -30.28
C GLU A 105 0.60 -2.22 -29.93
N VAL A 106 0.66 -2.62 -28.66
CA VAL A 106 1.50 -3.74 -28.22
C VAL A 106 0.77 -5.07 -28.39
N GLU A 107 1.33 -5.95 -29.22
CA GLU A 107 0.80 -7.29 -29.51
C GLU A 107 0.88 -8.19 -28.27
N TYR A 108 -0.26 -8.68 -27.81
CA TYR A 108 -0.35 -9.58 -26.67
C TYR A 108 -0.10 -11.03 -27.11
N ILE A 109 0.92 -11.67 -26.53
CA ILE A 109 1.16 -13.10 -26.73
C ILE A 109 0.47 -13.87 -25.60
N THR A 110 -0.32 -14.88 -25.96
CA THR A 110 -1.02 -15.74 -24.99
C THR A 110 -0.04 -16.64 -24.25
N ILE A 111 -0.23 -16.79 -22.93
CA ILE A 111 0.63 -17.59 -22.03
C ILE A 111 0.75 -19.05 -22.52
N GLU A 112 -0.27 -19.58 -23.20
CA GLU A 112 -0.29 -20.93 -23.76
C GLU A 112 0.84 -21.18 -24.78
N ALA A 113 1.27 -20.15 -25.51
CA ALA A 113 2.35 -20.26 -26.50
C ALA A 113 3.75 -20.40 -25.86
N VAL A 114 3.92 -19.98 -24.61
CA VAL A 114 5.21 -20.03 -23.89
C VAL A 114 5.40 -21.37 -23.18
N LEU A 115 4.31 -22.08 -22.88
CA LEU A 115 4.35 -23.30 -22.09
C LEU A 115 4.58 -24.57 -22.94
N ASP A 116 4.41 -24.50 -24.26
CA ASP A 116 4.54 -25.67 -25.16
C ASP A 116 6.02 -26.03 -25.48
N GLU A 117 6.97 -25.11 -25.27
CA GLU A 117 8.39 -25.36 -25.55
C GLU A 117 9.16 -26.01 -24.38
N SER A 118 8.54 -26.20 -23.21
CA SER A 118 9.24 -26.73 -22.02
C SER A 118 9.03 -28.22 -21.75
N SER A 119 8.30 -28.96 -22.59
CA SER A 119 8.23 -30.42 -22.48
C SER A 119 9.36 -31.11 -23.25
N CYS A 120 10.61 -30.75 -22.95
CA CYS A 120 11.75 -31.63 -23.22
C CYS A 120 11.53 -32.94 -22.45
N GLN A 121 11.24 -34.00 -23.20
CA GLN A 121 11.02 -35.35 -22.71
C GLN A 121 12.26 -35.86 -21.96
N CYS A 122 12.11 -36.12 -20.66
CA CYS A 122 12.97 -37.07 -19.96
C CYS A 122 12.20 -38.39 -19.86
N THR A 123 12.50 -39.32 -20.78
CA THR A 123 12.27 -40.76 -20.63
C THR A 123 13.59 -41.47 -20.77
#